data_AF-A0A9E6AXC4-F1
#
_entry.id   AF-A0A9E6AXC4-F1
#
_cell.length_a   1.000
_cell.length_b   1.000
_cell.length_c   1.000
_cell.angle_alpha   90.00
_cell.angle_beta   90.00
_cell.angle_gamma   90.00
#
_symmetry.space_group_name_H-M   'P 1'
#
loop_
_entity.id
_entity.type
_entity.pdbx_description
1 polymer ?
#
loop_
_entity_poly.entity_id
_entity_poly.type
_entity_poly.pdbx_seq_one_letter_code
_entity_poly.pdbx_strand_id
1 'polypeptide(L)' 'MAENIVHMALVVKNYDEAIAYYTQKLNLTLLEDKNMGFDKALNADKRWVRVAPNANSGFSLLLAQAKND' A
#
# COMPACT_ATOMS: atom_id res chain seq x y z
N MET A 1 -21.29 17.12 4.08
CA MET A 1 -20.23 16.14 3.81
C MET A 1 -19.21 16.25 4.92
N ALA A 2 -18.81 15.14 5.53
CA ALA A 2 -17.75 15.15 6.53
C ALA A 2 -16.39 15.13 5.81
N GLU A 3 -15.51 16.07 6.17
CA GLU A 3 -14.15 16.16 5.65
C GLU A 3 -13.30 15.08 6.34
N ASN A 4 -12.91 14.02 5.62
CA ASN A 4 -12.19 12.88 6.19
C ASN A 4 -10.87 12.62 5.44
N ILE A 5 -9.82 12.27 6.17
CA ILE A 5 -8.59 11.71 5.59
C ILE A 5 -8.82 10.21 5.37
N VAL A 6 -8.86 9.79 4.12
CA VAL A 6 -9.17 8.40 3.75
C VAL A 6 -7.91 7.56 3.47
N HIS A 7 -6.80 8.20 3.08
CA HIS A 7 -5.55 7.52 2.75
C HIS A 7 -4.36 8.20 3.42
N MET A 8 -3.46 7.39 4.00
CA MET A 8 -2.15 7.84 4.47
C MET A 8 -1.07 6.98 3.81
N ALA A 9 -0.09 7.63 3.16
CA ALA A 9 1.03 6.92 2.58
C ALA A 9 2.09 6.60 3.64
N LEU A 10 2.57 5.37 3.66
CA LEU A 10 3.70 4.94 4.46
C LEU A 10 4.82 4.46 3.55
N VAL A 11 5.99 5.07 3.70
CA VAL A 11 7.19 4.64 2.97
C VAL A 11 7.74 3.37 3.61
N VAL A 12 7.88 2.31 2.81
CA VAL A 12 8.36 1.00 3.25
C VAL A 12 9.60 0.60 2.47
N LYS A 13 10.43 -0.26 3.06
CA LYS A 13 11.67 -0.73 2.41
C LYS A 13 11.39 -1.69 1.24
N ASN A 14 10.43 -2.61 1.43
CA ASN A 14 10.06 -3.62 0.45
C ASN A 14 8.53 -3.88 0.54
N TYR A 15 7.87 -4.02 -0.61
CA TYR A 15 6.42 -4.25 -0.66
C TYR A 15 6.00 -5.57 -0.02
N ASP A 16 6.62 -6.68 -0.38
CA ASP A 16 6.18 -8.01 0.05
C ASP A 16 6.40 -8.22 1.55
N GLU A 17 7.53 -7.73 2.08
CA GLU A 17 7.80 -7.73 3.52
C GLU A 17 6.76 -6.90 4.28
N ALA A 18 6.43 -5.71 3.78
CA ALA A 18 5.45 -4.84 4.40
C ALA A 18 4.05 -5.47 4.34
N ILE A 19 3.62 -5.99 3.19
CA ILE A 19 2.33 -6.68 3.03
C ILE A 19 2.24 -7.84 4.03
N ALA A 20 3.26 -8.68 4.12
CA ALA A 20 3.28 -9.81 5.05
C ALA A 20 3.19 -9.32 6.51
N TYR A 21 3.96 -8.31 6.89
CA TYR A 21 3.91 -7.75 8.24
C TYR A 21 2.51 -7.21 8.59
N TYR A 22 1.96 -6.33 7.75
CA TYR A 22 0.67 -5.69 8.01
C TYR A 22 -0.49 -6.69 7.97
N THR A 23 -0.47 -7.66 7.06
CA THR A 23 -1.56 -8.63 6.94
C THR A 23 -1.47 -9.78 7.93
N GLN A 24 -0.27 -10.27 8.26
CA GLN A 24 -0.11 -11.46 9.09
C GLN A 24 0.18 -11.15 10.55
N LYS A 25 0.94 -10.09 10.85
CA LYS A 25 1.30 -9.72 12.24
C LYS A 25 0.28 -8.76 12.83
N LEU A 26 -0.20 -7.81 12.03
CA LEU A 26 -1.17 -6.80 12.48
C LEU A 26 -2.61 -7.12 12.04
N ASN A 27 -2.82 -8.22 11.32
CA ASN A 27 -4.14 -8.70 10.87
C ASN A 27 -4.93 -7.66 10.06
N LEU A 28 -4.23 -6.78 9.33
CA LEU A 28 -4.86 -5.86 8.38
C LEU A 28 -5.30 -6.63 7.12
N THR A 29 -6.35 -6.15 6.48
CA THR A 29 -6.83 -6.66 5.21
C THR A 29 -6.08 -5.98 4.06
N LEU A 30 -5.52 -6.76 3.14
CA LEU A 30 -5.04 -6.26 1.85
C LEU A 30 -6.24 -5.94 0.96
N LEU A 31 -6.43 -4.65 0.66
CA LEU A 31 -7.52 -4.18 -0.18
C LEU A 31 -7.16 -4.25 -1.66
N GLU A 32 -5.93 -3.84 -2.00
CA GLU A 32 -5.44 -3.81 -3.37
C GLU A 32 -3.94 -4.05 -3.40
N ASP A 33 -3.50 -4.75 -4.44
CA ASP A 33 -2.11 -4.89 -4.85
C ASP A 33 -2.07 -4.92 -6.38
N LYS A 34 -1.83 -3.75 -6.99
CA LYS A 34 -1.86 -3.58 -8.45
C LYS A 34 -0.53 -3.03 -8.94
N ASN A 35 0.06 -3.69 -9.93
CA ASN A 35 1.23 -3.14 -10.62
C ASN A 35 0.81 -1.91 -11.45
N MET A 36 1.52 -0.79 -11.27
CA MET A 36 1.30 0.49 -11.95
C MET A 36 2.38 0.83 -12.98
N GLY A 37 3.22 -0.12 -13.37
CA GLY A 37 4.21 0.10 -14.42
C GLY A 37 3.56 0.32 -15.79
N PHE A 38 3.43 1.58 -16.20
CA PHE A 38 2.99 1.95 -17.56
C PHE A 38 4.09 1.80 -18.61
N ASP A 39 5.36 1.93 -18.18
CA ASP A 39 6.56 1.72 -18.98
C ASP A 39 7.51 0.80 -18.18
N LYS A 40 7.79 -0.37 -18.76
CA LYS A 40 8.61 -1.43 -18.17
C LYS A 40 10.05 -0.98 -17.93
N ALA A 41 10.52 0.08 -18.58
CA ALA A 41 11.87 0.61 -18.41
C ALA A 41 12.01 1.57 -17.21
N LEU A 42 10.94 2.28 -16.81
CA LEU A 42 11.03 3.36 -15.80
C LEU A 42 10.34 3.03 -14.47
N ASN A 43 9.30 2.18 -14.48
CA ASN A 43 8.44 1.96 -13.30
C ASN A 43 8.05 0.50 -13.09
N ALA A 44 8.87 -0.46 -13.50
CA ALA A 44 8.56 -1.90 -13.44
C ALA A 44 8.03 -2.39 -12.08
N ASP A 45 8.52 -1.80 -10.98
CA ASP A 45 8.22 -2.22 -9.61
C ASP A 45 7.26 -1.29 -8.85
N LYS A 46 6.67 -0.28 -9.51
CA LYS A 46 5.74 0.63 -8.82
C LYS A 46 4.41 -0.09 -8.59
N ARG A 47 4.04 -0.34 -7.33
CA ARG A 47 2.77 -1.00 -6.97
C ARG A 47 1.85 -0.05 -6.19
N TRP A 48 0.57 -0.11 -6.51
CA TRP A 48 -0.51 0.44 -5.71
C TRP A 48 -0.94 -0.60 -4.68
N VAL A 49 -0.44 -0.46 -3.46
CA VAL A 49 -0.70 -1.42 -2.39
C VAL A 49 -1.45 -0.72 -1.27
N ARG A 50 -2.68 -1.17 -0.98
CA ARG A 50 -3.50 -0.60 0.10
C ARG A 50 -3.86 -1.66 1.13
N VAL A 51 -3.65 -1.35 2.41
CA VAL A 51 -4.05 -2.19 3.54
C VAL A 51 -4.93 -1.40 4.51
N ALA A 52 -5.87 -2.07 5.18
CA ALA A 52 -6.80 -1.43 6.11
C ALA A 52 -7.17 -2.36 7.27
N PRO A 53 -7.72 -1.84 8.39
CA PRO A 53 -8.18 -2.69 9.49
C PRO A 53 -9.15 -3.79 9.08
N ASN A 54 -10.00 -3.53 8.09
CA ASN A 54 -10.90 -4.51 7.46
C ASN A 54 -11.34 -4.03 6.07
N ALA A 55 -12.05 -4.87 5.31
CA ALA A 55 -12.50 -4.58 3.95
C ALA A 55 -13.44 -3.37 3.81
N ASN A 56 -14.15 -3.00 4.88
CA ASN A 56 -15.14 -1.91 4.89
C ASN A 56 -14.63 -0.64 5.60
N SER A 57 -13.33 -0.57 5.91
CA SER A 57 -12.76 0.58 6.60
C SER A 57 -12.80 1.82 5.70
N GLY A 58 -13.23 2.96 6.26
CA GLY A 58 -13.17 4.26 5.59
C GLY A 58 -11.74 4.83 5.49
N PHE A 59 -10.75 4.13 6.04
CA PHE A 59 -9.34 4.51 6.06
C PHE A 59 -8.47 3.38 5.52
N SER A 60 -7.41 3.72 4.79
CA SER A 60 -6.36 2.76 4.44
C SER A 60 -4.96 3.37 4.41
N LEU A 61 -3.97 2.51 4.66
CA LEU A 61 -2.57 2.80 4.44
C LEU A 61 -2.22 2.45 3.00
N LEU A 62 -1.64 3.41 2.28
CA LEU A 62 -1.00 3.19 1.00
C LEU A 62 0.47 2.89 1.25
N LEU A 63 0.92 1.68 0.96
CA LEU A 63 2.33 1.33 1.07
C LEU A 63 3.04 1.87 -0.17
N ALA A 64 4.11 2.64 0.03
CA ALA A 64 4.95 3.17 -1.03
C ALA A 64 6.39 2.67 -0.81
N GLN A 65 6.95 1.91 -1.75
CA GLN A 65 8.31 1.44 -1.56
C GLN A 65 9.29 2.59 -1.77
N ALA A 66 10.24 2.74 -0.84
CA ALA A 66 11.33 3.68 -0.97
C ALA A 66 12.12 3.40 -2.25
N LYS A 67 12.42 4.45 -3.01
CA LYS A 67 13.48 4.43 -4.01
C LYS A 67 14.69 5.11 -3.40
N ASN A 68 15.77 4.37 -3.27
CA ASN A 68 17.05 4.96 -2.89
C ASN A 68 17.71 5.54 -4.16
N ASP A 69 18.39 6.67 -4.00
CA ASP A 69 19.57 7.03 -4.81
C ASP A 69 20.81 6.31 -4.24
#